data_AF-A0A4R3N366-F1
#
_entry.id   AF-A0A4R3N366-F1
#
_cell.length_a   1.000
_cell.length_b   1.000
_cell.length_c   1.000
_cell.angle_alpha   90.00
_cell.angle_beta   90.00
_cell.angle_gamma   90.00
#
_symmetry.space_group_name_H-M   'P 1'
#
loop_
_entity.id
_entity.type
_entity.pdbx_description
1 polymer ?
#
loop_
_entity_poly.entity_id
_entity_poly.type
_entity_poly.pdbx_seq_one_letter_code
_entity_poly.pdbx_strand_id
1 'polypeptide(L)'
;MLKCLDRSGFRVAVWLLALSLLPAGAAHAFKCLPLYGNWCGPGHPASVALPPVDVFDAACMHHDYCIASPVPETLCDRAFVGELHQLAAQTGYLPRPLQWAEYAIRLKSGGGWGGMPMPTPWDAMGMLSSALAPCQ
;
A
#
# COMPACT_ATOMS: atom_id res chain seq x y z
N MET A 1 4.91 5.16 -12.37
CA MET A 1 3.68 4.52 -12.89
C MET A 1 2.97 3.87 -11.74
N LEU A 2 1.92 4.51 -11.23
CA LEU A 2 1.04 3.84 -10.27
C LEU A 2 0.15 2.90 -11.07
N LYS A 3 -0.01 1.66 -10.64
CA LYS A 3 -0.94 0.70 -11.27
C LYS A 3 -2.18 0.62 -10.38
N CYS A 4 -3.37 0.50 -10.96
CA CYS A 4 -4.57 0.19 -10.17
C CYS A 4 -4.86 -1.29 -10.26
N LEU A 5 -5.02 -1.96 -9.11
CA LEU A 5 -5.44 -3.36 -9.06
C LEU A 5 -6.95 -3.45 -9.37
N ASP A 6 -7.32 -3.41 -10.65
CA ASP A 6 -8.69 -3.78 -11.05
C ASP A 6 -8.82 -5.30 -11.07
N ARG A 7 -9.18 -5.90 -9.93
CA ARG A 7 -9.66 -7.29 -9.89
C ARG A 7 -11.18 -7.32 -10.01
N SER A 8 -11.76 -6.71 -11.05
CA SER A 8 -13.17 -6.88 -11.43
C SER A 8 -13.29 -7.85 -12.62
N GLY A 9 -12.93 -9.10 -12.37
CA GLY A 9 -13.21 -10.22 -13.26
C GLY A 9 -14.22 -11.19 -12.65
N PHE A 10 -15.44 -10.76 -12.34
CA PHE A 10 -16.53 -11.72 -12.14
C PHE A 10 -17.85 -11.13 -12.65
N ARG A 11 -18.22 -11.60 -13.85
CA ARG A 11 -19.54 -11.42 -14.45
C ARG A 11 -20.55 -12.10 -13.52
N VAL A 12 -21.39 -11.34 -12.83
CA VAL A 12 -22.65 -11.88 -12.30
C VAL A 12 -23.79 -11.11 -12.92
N ALA A 13 -24.46 -11.85 -13.78
CA ALA A 13 -25.70 -11.54 -14.45
C ALA A 13 -26.69 -10.77 -13.56
N VAL A 14 -27.21 -9.67 -14.12
CA VAL A 14 -28.65 -9.37 -14.21
C VAL A 14 -29.48 -9.99 -13.08
N TRP A 15 -29.56 -9.32 -11.93
CA TRP A 15 -30.71 -9.42 -11.03
C TRP A 15 -30.97 -8.06 -10.36
N LEU A 16 -31.98 -7.36 -10.88
CA LEU A 16 -32.97 -6.57 -10.13
C LEU A 16 -32.54 -5.27 -9.41
N LEU A 17 -32.32 -4.21 -10.19
CA LEU A 17 -33.10 -2.95 -10.27
C LEU A 17 -33.79 -2.29 -9.04
N ALA A 18 -33.41 -2.54 -7.78
CA ALA A 18 -34.07 -1.85 -6.64
C ALA A 18 -33.18 -1.57 -5.41
N LEU A 19 -31.94 -1.09 -5.61
CA LEU A 19 -31.08 -0.64 -4.50
C LEU A 19 -30.18 0.54 -4.90
N SER A 20 -30.75 1.54 -5.59
CA SER A 20 -30.02 2.62 -6.28
C SER A 20 -29.96 3.96 -5.53
N LEU A 21 -30.08 3.98 -4.20
CA LEU A 21 -30.01 5.22 -3.40
C LEU A 21 -29.02 5.21 -2.23
N LEU A 22 -28.06 4.28 -2.20
CA LEU A 22 -26.87 4.47 -1.36
C LEU A 22 -25.83 5.27 -2.16
N PRO A 23 -25.23 6.34 -1.60
CA PRO A 23 -24.11 6.99 -2.25
C PRO A 23 -22.99 5.96 -2.39
N ALA A 24 -22.68 5.58 -3.62
CA ALA A 24 -21.58 4.69 -3.99
C ALA A 24 -20.19 5.32 -3.72
N GLY A 25 -20.05 6.17 -2.70
CA GLY A 25 -18.82 6.91 -2.40
C GLY A 25 -17.75 6.10 -1.68
N ALA A 26 -18.08 4.98 -1.06
CA ALA A 26 -17.12 4.19 -0.28
C ALA A 26 -16.47 3.03 -1.07
N ALA A 27 -17.06 2.59 -2.18
CA ALA A 27 -16.52 1.49 -2.98
C ALA A 27 -15.40 1.92 -3.95
N HIS A 28 -15.18 3.22 -4.14
CA HIS A 28 -14.10 3.74 -4.98
C HIS A 28 -12.79 3.99 -4.24
N ALA A 29 -12.81 4.10 -2.90
CA ALA A 29 -11.61 4.41 -2.11
C ALA A 29 -10.56 3.29 -2.10
N PHE A 30 -10.93 2.07 -2.50
CA PHE A 30 -10.02 0.91 -2.61
C PHE A 30 -9.65 0.57 -4.06
N LYS A 31 -10.25 1.23 -5.05
CA LYS A 31 -9.99 0.93 -6.48
C LYS A 31 -8.59 1.40 -6.91
N CYS A 32 -8.00 2.31 -6.14
CA CYS A 32 -6.67 2.87 -6.36
C CYS A 32 -5.83 2.63 -5.12
N LEU A 33 -5.70 1.35 -4.75
CA LEU A 33 -4.65 0.96 -3.83
C LEU A 33 -3.31 1.32 -4.47
N PRO A 34 -2.43 2.04 -3.78
CA PRO A 34 -1.25 2.59 -4.41
C PRO A 34 -0.27 1.47 -4.75
N LEU A 35 -0.36 0.93 -5.97
CA LEU A 35 0.71 0.13 -6.53
C LEU A 35 1.80 1.09 -6.99
N TYR A 36 3.05 0.75 -6.73
CA TYR A 36 4.21 1.53 -7.13
C TYR A 36 5.27 0.60 -7.71
N GLY A 37 5.79 0.93 -8.89
CA GLY A 37 6.84 0.14 -9.52
C GLY A 37 6.42 -1.29 -9.90
N ASN A 38 7.31 -2.23 -9.60
CA ASN A 38 7.16 -3.66 -9.89
C ASN A 38 6.87 -4.49 -8.64
N TRP A 39 7.12 -3.95 -7.44
CA TRP A 39 7.07 -4.68 -6.17
C TRP A 39 6.12 -4.07 -5.14
N CYS A 40 5.90 -2.77 -5.14
CA CYS A 40 5.03 -2.20 -4.10
C CYS A 40 3.55 -2.42 -4.41
N GLY A 41 2.88 -3.19 -3.56
CA GLY A 41 1.42 -3.32 -3.50
C GLY A 41 0.94 -4.75 -3.26
N PRO A 42 -0.35 -4.98 -2.98
CA PRO A 42 -0.81 -6.33 -2.67
C PRO A 42 -0.69 -7.30 -3.84
N GLY A 43 -0.19 -8.49 -3.53
CA GLY A 43 -0.02 -9.56 -4.51
C GLY A 43 1.15 -9.34 -5.46
N HIS A 44 2.10 -8.49 -5.12
CA HIS A 44 3.36 -8.38 -5.83
C HIS A 44 4.39 -9.44 -5.38
N PRO A 45 5.30 -9.87 -6.28
CA PRO A 45 5.26 -9.62 -7.72
C PRO A 45 4.07 -10.36 -8.37
N ALA A 46 3.31 -9.66 -9.21
CA ALA A 46 2.02 -10.16 -9.72
C ALA A 46 2.11 -11.37 -10.68
N SER A 47 3.30 -11.63 -11.25
CA SER A 47 3.52 -12.80 -12.11
C SER A 47 5.01 -13.09 -12.33
N VAL A 48 5.78 -12.06 -12.65
CA VAL A 48 7.23 -12.14 -12.92
C VAL A 48 7.96 -11.17 -12.01
N ALA A 49 8.97 -11.67 -11.31
CA ALA A 49 9.89 -10.86 -10.51
C ALA A 49 10.78 -10.01 -11.44
N LEU A 50 10.28 -8.83 -11.82
CA LEU A 50 11.04 -7.84 -12.57
C LEU A 50 12.02 -7.12 -11.64
N PRO A 51 13.14 -6.57 -12.15
CA PRO A 51 14.02 -5.76 -11.33
C PRO A 51 13.26 -4.55 -10.74
N PRO A 52 13.60 -4.11 -9.52
CA PRO A 52 12.99 -2.93 -8.93
C PRO A 52 13.28 -1.68 -9.78
N VAL A 53 12.29 -0.80 -9.90
CA VAL A 53 12.37 0.41 -10.73
C VAL A 53 13.25 1.48 -10.10
N ASP A 54 13.27 1.55 -8.76
CA ASP A 54 14.08 2.47 -7.98
C ASP A 54 14.32 1.95 -6.56
N VAL A 55 14.96 2.77 -5.71
CA VAL A 55 15.29 2.43 -4.33
C VAL A 55 14.08 2.17 -3.44
N PHE A 56 12.94 2.79 -3.73
CA PHE A 56 11.72 2.58 -2.96
C PHE A 56 11.01 1.28 -3.40
N ASP A 57 11.01 0.99 -4.70
CA ASP A 57 10.54 -0.29 -5.23
C ASP A 57 11.41 -1.46 -4.74
N ALA A 58 12.72 -1.24 -4.56
CA ALA A 58 13.62 -2.22 -3.94
C ALA A 58 13.27 -2.49 -2.46
N ALA A 59 12.87 -1.47 -1.69
CA ALA A 59 12.40 -1.67 -0.31
C ALA A 59 11.14 -2.55 -0.26
N CYS A 60 10.21 -2.37 -1.20
CA CYS A 60 9.05 -3.24 -1.33
C CYS A 60 9.44 -4.68 -1.71
N MET A 61 10.40 -4.84 -2.62
CA MET A 61 10.95 -6.15 -2.95
C MET A 61 11.53 -6.86 -1.71
N HIS A 62 12.29 -6.14 -0.88
CA HIS A 62 12.84 -6.69 0.36
C HIS A 62 11.74 -7.10 1.34
N HIS A 63 10.68 -6.29 1.47
CA HIS A 63 9.51 -6.62 2.30
C HIS A 63 8.79 -7.87 1.81
N ASP A 64 8.50 -7.97 0.51
CA ASP A 64 7.85 -9.13 -0.12
C ASP A 64 8.64 -10.43 0.11
N TYR A 65 9.97 -10.38 -0.02
CA TYR A 65 10.81 -11.54 0.30
C TYR A 65 10.81 -11.87 1.79
N CYS A 66 10.77 -10.86 2.66
CA CYS A 66 10.74 -11.08 4.11
C CYS A 66 9.46 -11.77 4.55
N ILE A 67 8.28 -11.32 4.07
CA ILE A 67 6.99 -11.94 4.41
C ILE A 67 6.83 -13.35 3.83
N ALA A 68 7.56 -13.68 2.75
CA ALA A 68 7.64 -15.04 2.21
C ALA A 68 8.56 -15.98 3.02
N SER A 69 9.34 -15.43 3.96
CA SER A 69 10.26 -16.18 4.82
C SER A 69 9.56 -16.65 6.11
N PRO A 70 10.18 -17.54 6.93
CA PRO A 70 9.60 -17.96 8.21
C PRO A 70 9.70 -16.91 9.32
N VAL A 71 10.12 -15.68 9.02
CA VAL A 71 10.24 -14.57 9.98
C VAL A 71 8.83 -14.02 10.30
N PRO A 72 8.54 -13.64 11.57
CA PRO A 72 7.29 -12.98 11.91
C PRO A 72 7.03 -11.73 11.05
N GLU A 73 5.83 -11.63 10.47
CA GLU A 73 5.46 -10.50 9.59
C GLU A 73 5.67 -9.13 10.25
N THR A 74 5.45 -9.01 11.56
CA THR A 74 5.65 -7.75 12.29
C THR A 74 7.10 -7.29 12.29
N LEU A 75 8.08 -8.19 12.18
CA LEU A 75 9.49 -7.82 12.04
C LEU A 75 9.78 -7.33 10.63
N CYS A 76 9.19 -7.95 9.61
CA CYS A 76 9.28 -7.50 8.22
C CYS A 76 8.65 -6.11 8.05
N ASP A 77 7.47 -5.90 8.62
CA ASP A 77 6.74 -4.63 8.62
C ASP A 77 7.56 -3.50 9.29
N ARG A 78 8.22 -3.79 10.43
CA ARG A 78 9.14 -2.85 11.10
C ARG A 78 10.36 -2.52 10.25
N ALA A 79 11.00 -3.54 9.68
CA ALA A 79 12.18 -3.36 8.85
C ALA A 79 11.85 -2.51 7.62
N PHE A 80 10.72 -2.78 6.97
CA PHE A 80 10.24 -2.03 5.82
C PHE A 80 10.00 -0.54 6.13
N VAL A 81 9.29 -0.23 7.21
CA VAL A 81 9.07 1.18 7.60
C VAL A 81 10.38 1.86 7.97
N GLY A 82 11.31 1.17 8.64
CA GLY A 82 12.64 1.68 8.92
C GLY A 82 13.42 2.01 7.64
N GLU A 83 13.36 1.14 6.63
CA GLU A 83 13.99 1.36 5.33
C GLU A 83 13.37 2.56 4.60
N LEU A 84 12.03 2.66 4.56
CA LEU A 84 11.34 3.82 3.96
C LEU A 84 11.76 5.15 4.62
N HIS A 85 11.93 5.16 5.94
CA HIS A 85 12.39 6.34 6.69
C HIS A 85 13.82 6.73 6.34
N GLN A 86 14.71 5.75 6.24
CA GLN A 86 16.09 6.00 5.83
C GLN A 86 16.15 6.54 4.41
N LEU A 87 15.37 5.98 3.49
CA LEU A 87 15.30 6.46 2.11
C LEU A 87 14.72 7.87 2.04
N ALA A 88 13.62 8.15 2.75
CA ALA A 88 13.03 9.48 2.79
C ALA A 88 13.99 10.54 3.38
N ALA A 89 14.80 10.17 4.37
CA ALA A 89 15.84 11.04 4.92
C ALA A 89 16.97 11.32 3.91
N GLN A 90 17.30 10.35 3.04
CA GLN A 90 18.33 10.49 2.01
C GLN A 90 17.84 11.29 0.79
N THR A 91 16.60 11.06 0.35
CA THR A 91 16.03 11.67 -0.86
C THR A 91 15.29 12.98 -0.60
N GLY A 92 14.94 13.25 0.66
CA GLY A 92 14.13 14.40 1.06
C GLY A 92 12.63 14.27 0.74
N TYR A 93 12.16 13.11 0.28
CA TYR A 93 10.73 12.87 0.04
C TYR A 93 10.36 11.37 0.12
N LEU A 94 9.10 11.09 0.44
CA LEU A 94 8.51 9.74 0.34
C LEU A 94 7.38 9.75 -0.72
N PRO A 95 7.40 8.86 -1.73
CA PRO A 95 6.33 8.77 -2.73
C PRO A 95 4.96 8.64 -2.06
N ARG A 96 3.95 9.39 -2.56
CA ARG A 96 2.58 9.35 -2.02
C ARG A 96 2.04 7.91 -1.85
N PRO A 97 2.18 7.01 -2.84
CA PRO A 97 1.88 5.59 -2.67
C PRO A 97 2.38 4.94 -1.39
N LEU A 98 3.62 5.27 -1.00
CA LEU A 98 4.28 4.67 0.14
C LEU A 98 3.92 5.33 1.46
N GLN A 99 3.46 6.59 1.46
CA GLN A 99 2.88 7.22 2.65
C GLN A 99 1.64 6.45 3.13
N TRP A 100 0.81 5.99 2.20
CA TRP A 100 -0.33 5.13 2.52
C TRP A 100 0.12 3.76 3.03
N ALA A 101 1.09 3.13 2.38
CA ALA A 101 1.59 1.81 2.76
C ALA A 101 2.19 1.82 4.17
N GLU A 102 3.04 2.81 4.46
CA GLU A 102 3.63 3.03 5.79
C GLU A 102 2.55 3.19 6.87
N TYR A 103 1.55 4.05 6.61
CA TYR A 103 0.45 4.28 7.53
C TYR A 103 -0.32 2.99 7.84
N ALA A 104 -0.72 2.25 6.79
CA ALA A 104 -1.47 1.01 6.92
C ALA A 104 -0.67 -0.07 7.66
N ILE A 105 0.62 -0.22 7.36
CA ILE A 105 1.50 -1.20 7.98
C ILE A 105 1.71 -0.90 9.47
N ARG A 106 1.89 0.37 9.85
CA ARG A 106 1.98 0.76 11.27
C ARG A 106 0.72 0.42 12.06
N LEU A 107 -0.45 0.60 11.46
CA LEU A 107 -1.72 0.19 12.07
C LEU A 107 -1.84 -1.33 12.17
N LYS A 108 -1.52 -2.06 11.09
CA LYS A 108 -1.53 -3.54 11.06
C LYS A 108 -0.61 -4.12 12.14
N SER A 109 0.59 -3.56 12.28
CA SER A 109 1.58 -3.97 13.27
C SER A 109 1.29 -3.47 14.68
N GLY A 110 0.09 -2.96 14.96
CA GLY A 110 -0.40 -2.70 16.32
C GLY A 110 0.17 -1.47 17.01
N GLY A 111 0.88 -0.60 16.28
CA GLY A 111 1.47 0.62 16.84
C GLY A 111 2.19 0.38 18.17
N GLY A 112 2.05 1.27 19.16
CA GLY A 112 2.83 1.23 20.41
C GLY A 112 2.85 -0.12 21.18
N TRP A 113 1.91 -1.02 20.92
CA TRP A 113 1.91 -2.39 21.48
C TRP A 113 2.70 -3.40 20.65
N GLY A 114 2.75 -3.22 19.32
CA GLY A 114 3.53 -4.03 18.40
C GLY A 114 4.85 -3.37 17.97
N GLY A 115 5.41 -2.48 18.82
CA GLY A 115 6.77 -1.96 18.70
C GLY A 115 7.00 -0.96 17.57
N MET A 116 5.94 -0.47 16.95
CA MET A 116 5.99 0.57 15.92
C MET A 116 5.41 1.87 16.48
N PRO A 117 5.97 3.05 16.17
CA PRO A 117 5.32 4.30 16.54
C PRO A 117 3.94 4.38 15.89
N MET A 118 2.95 4.86 16.64
CA MET A 118 1.63 5.15 16.08
C MET A 118 1.77 6.18 14.96
N PRO A 119 1.02 6.05 13.85
CA PRO A 119 0.98 7.09 12.84
C PRO A 119 0.56 8.43 13.45
N THR A 120 1.26 9.49 13.04
CA THR A 120 0.94 10.86 13.45
C THR A 120 -0.24 11.40 12.64
N PRO A 121 -0.87 12.50 13.09
CA PRO A 121 -1.87 13.20 12.29
C PRO A 121 -1.36 13.63 10.90
N TRP A 122 -0.06 13.91 10.77
CA TRP A 122 0.54 14.24 9.48
C TRP A 122 0.63 13.04 8.54
N ASP A 123 0.96 11.87 9.07
CA ASP A 123 0.97 10.62 8.29
C ASP A 123 -0.44 10.31 7.76
N ALA A 124 -1.48 10.58 8.57
CA ALA A 124 -2.88 10.44 8.14
C ALA A 124 -3.25 11.39 7.01
N MET A 125 -2.79 12.66 7.05
CA MET A 125 -3.00 13.60 5.94
C MET A 125 -2.27 13.17 4.66
N GLY A 126 -1.06 12.61 4.79
CA GLY A 126 -0.33 11.99 3.67
C GLY A 126 -1.09 10.81 3.07
N MET A 127 -1.64 9.94 3.91
CA MET A 127 -2.52 8.84 3.51
C MET A 127 -3.78 9.35 2.79
N LEU A 128 -4.50 10.32 3.33
CA LEU A 128 -5.69 10.90 2.68
C LEU A 128 -5.33 11.53 1.33
N SER A 129 -4.23 12.27 1.28
CA SER A 129 -3.73 12.88 0.04
C SER A 129 -3.41 11.83 -1.03
N SER A 130 -3.00 10.64 -0.61
CA SER A 130 -2.70 9.50 -1.48
C SER A 130 -3.96 8.78 -1.93
N ALA A 131 -4.95 8.61 -1.05
CA ALA A 131 -6.25 8.01 -1.37
C ALA A 131 -7.11 8.90 -2.28
N LEU A 132 -6.98 10.22 -2.14
CA LEU A 132 -7.67 11.22 -2.98
C LEU A 132 -6.89 11.55 -4.26
N ALA A 133 -5.70 10.97 -4.45
CA ALA A 133 -4.95 11.16 -5.68
C ALA A 133 -5.73 10.54 -6.86
N PRO A 134 -5.92 11.26 -7.97
CA PRO A 134 -6.52 10.66 -9.16
C PRO A 134 -5.61 9.54 -9.64
N CYS A 135 -6.24 8.42 -9.96
CA CYS A 135 -5.58 7.25 -10.51
C CYS A 135 -5.21 7.59 -11.95
N GLN A 136 -3.91 7.71 -12.23
CA GLN A 136 -3.41 8.07 -13.56
C GLN A 136 -3.08 6.82 -14.38
#